data_AF-J0ZQR8-F1
#
_entry.id   AF-J0ZQR8-F1
#
_cell.length_a   1.000
_cell.length_b   1.000
_cell.length_c   1.000
_cell.angle_alpha   90.00
_cell.angle_beta   90.00
_cell.angle_gamma   90.00
#
_symmetry.space_group_name_H-M   'P 1'
#
loop_
_entity.id
_entity.type
_entity.pdbx_description
1 polymer ?
#
loop_
_entity_poly.entity_id
_entity_poly.type
_entity_poly.pdbx_seq_one_letter_code
_entity_poly.pdbx_strand_id
1 'polypeptide(L)'
;MGGMKNLFFAKTMMLSSLLLIGGCAAQATAWTEKITLQHVEMPKECSGWQKIDIKTRSRYQLMKDDQRALVDIDAHNLRGRNLGCWE
;
A
#
# COMPACT_ATOMS: atom_id res chain seq x y z
N MET A 1 51.59 25.17 -13.27
CA MET A 1 50.97 23.82 -13.13
C MET A 1 49.69 23.84 -12.27
N GLY A 2 48.77 24.80 -12.49
CA GLY A 2 47.50 24.91 -11.73
C GLY A 2 46.23 24.64 -12.54
N GLY A 3 46.25 24.85 -13.86
CA GLY A 3 45.05 24.76 -14.71
C GLY A 3 44.57 23.33 -15.00
N MET A 4 45.47 22.36 -15.15
CA MET A 4 45.09 20.97 -15.45
C MET A 4 44.36 20.28 -14.29
N LYS A 5 44.70 20.60 -13.03
CA LYS A 5 44.09 19.99 -11.84
C LYS A 5 42.60 20.35 -11.73
N ASN A 6 42.24 21.59 -12.06
CA ASN A 6 40.86 22.09 -12.01
C ASN A 6 40.00 21.46 -13.10
N LEU A 7 40.58 21.20 -14.28
CA LEU A 7 39.87 20.55 -15.39
C LEU A 7 39.55 19.09 -15.10
N PHE A 8 40.49 18.36 -14.47
CA PHE A 8 40.27 16.97 -14.05
C PHE A 8 39.20 16.87 -12.96
N PHE A 9 39.24 17.77 -11.96
CA PHE A 9 38.28 17.78 -10.86
C PHE A 9 36.84 18.10 -11.33
N ALA A 10 36.70 19.05 -12.25
CA ALA A 10 35.41 19.38 -12.87
C ALA A 10 34.85 18.19 -13.68
N LYS A 11 35.70 17.46 -14.40
CA LYS A 11 35.29 16.32 -15.22
C LYS A 11 34.83 15.13 -14.37
N THR A 12 35.48 14.88 -13.22
CA THR A 12 35.08 13.83 -12.27
C THR A 12 33.78 14.16 -11.51
N MET A 13 33.52 15.43 -11.18
CA MET A 13 32.23 15.81 -10.59
C MET A 13 31.07 15.64 -11.56
N MET A 14 31.23 16.05 -12.82
CA MET A 14 30.15 15.94 -13.82
C MET A 14 29.78 14.49 -14.13
N LEU A 15 30.75 13.57 -14.14
CA LEU A 15 30.51 12.14 -14.37
C LEU A 15 29.69 11.49 -13.23
N SER A 16 29.95 11.89 -11.99
CA SER A 16 29.20 11.38 -10.82
C SER A 16 27.75 11.87 -10.83
N SER A 17 27.53 13.12 -11.25
CA SER A 17 26.18 13.70 -11.39
C SER A 17 25.36 13.03 -12.49
N LEU A 18 25.99 12.64 -13.60
CA LEU A 18 25.30 11.95 -14.72
C LEU A 18 24.91 10.50 -14.37
N LEU A 19 25.74 9.80 -13.59
CA LEU A 19 25.43 8.44 -13.12
C LEU A 19 24.26 8.39 -12.12
N LEU A 20 24.09 9.43 -11.30
CA LEU A 20 22.97 9.55 -10.35
C LEU A 20 21.62 9.75 -11.04
N ILE A 21 21.60 10.39 -12.22
CA ILE A 21 20.35 10.62 -12.97
C ILE A 21 19.97 9.38 -13.80
N GLY A 22 20.95 8.65 -14.33
CA GLY A 22 20.71 7.45 -15.15
C GLY A 22 20.21 6.22 -14.36
N GLY A 23 20.57 6.10 -13.07
CA GLY A 23 20.21 4.95 -12.24
C GLY A 23 18.75 4.91 -11.76
N CYS A 24 18.05 6.04 -11.77
CA CYS A 24 16.66 6.12 -11.27
C CYS A 24 15.59 5.89 -12.35
N ALA A 25 15.95 6.01 -13.64
CA ALA A 25 15.00 5.82 -14.74
C ALA A 25 14.83 4.35 -15.16
N ALA A 26 15.72 3.44 -14.75
CA ALA A 26 15.72 2.04 -15.19
C ALA A 26 14.81 1.10 -14.38
N GLN A 27 14.14 1.59 -13.32
CA GLN A 27 13.34 0.76 -12.41
C GLN A 27 11.82 0.86 -12.65
N ALA A 28 11.38 1.60 -13.66
CA ALA A 28 9.96 1.83 -13.94
C ALA A 28 9.32 0.82 -14.93
N THR A 29 9.75 -0.45 -14.93
CA THR A 29 9.16 -1.47 -15.83
C THR A 29 8.81 -2.81 -15.18
N ALA A 30 8.86 -2.91 -13.84
CA ALA A 30 8.36 -4.09 -13.16
C ALA A 30 6.94 -3.81 -12.62
N TRP A 31 5.98 -4.66 -12.99
CA TRP A 31 4.61 -4.76 -12.44
C TRP A 31 3.52 -3.86 -13.04
N THR A 32 3.20 -4.05 -14.33
CA THR A 32 1.82 -3.86 -14.81
C THR A 32 1.25 -5.19 -15.27
N GLU A 33 1.36 -6.21 -14.43
CA GLU A 33 0.51 -7.39 -14.59
C GLU A 33 -0.94 -6.90 -14.46
N LYS A 34 -1.72 -7.02 -15.54
CA LYS A 34 -3.14 -6.68 -15.53
C LYS A 34 -3.83 -7.64 -14.57
N ILE A 35 -4.02 -7.20 -13.34
CA ILE A 35 -4.81 -7.92 -12.34
C ILE A 35 -6.21 -8.07 -12.92
N THR A 36 -6.55 -9.27 -13.38
CA THR A 36 -7.92 -9.63 -13.72
C THR A 36 -8.66 -9.76 -12.40
N LEU A 37 -9.30 -8.67 -11.97
CA LEU A 37 -10.21 -8.67 -10.84
C LEU A 37 -11.36 -9.61 -11.21
N GLN A 38 -11.29 -10.85 -10.72
CA GLN A 38 -12.40 -11.80 -10.77
C GLN A 38 -13.58 -11.14 -10.06
N HIS A 39 -14.55 -10.66 -10.84
CA HIS A 39 -15.76 -10.09 -10.30
C HIS A 39 -16.65 -11.24 -9.84
N VAL A 40 -16.45 -11.70 -8.60
CA VAL A 40 -17.35 -12.65 -7.96
C VAL A 40 -18.66 -11.92 -7.73
N GLU A 41 -19.76 -12.42 -8.32
CA GLU A 41 -21.10 -11.96 -7.97
C GLU A 41 -21.40 -12.38 -6.54
N MET A 42 -21.17 -11.46 -5.62
CA MET A 42 -21.47 -11.68 -4.22
C MET A 42 -23.00 -11.61 -4.00
N PRO A 43 -23.60 -12.51 -3.20
CA PRO A 43 -25.04 -12.53 -2.97
C PRO A 43 -25.49 -11.19 -2.36
N LYS A 44 -26.47 -10.54 -3.00
CA LYS A 44 -26.99 -9.21 -2.61
C LYS A 44 -27.96 -9.26 -1.42
N GLU A 45 -28.10 -10.41 -0.78
CA GLU A 45 -28.98 -10.56 0.36
C GLU A 45 -28.26 -10.15 1.63
N CYS A 46 -28.72 -9.04 2.23
CA CYS A 46 -28.26 -8.57 3.53
C CYS A 46 -28.93 -9.30 4.70
N SER A 47 -29.77 -10.31 4.42
CA SER A 47 -30.35 -11.18 5.45
C SER A 47 -29.22 -11.91 6.19
N GLY A 48 -29.16 -11.75 7.51
CA GLY A 48 -28.10 -12.33 8.34
C GLY A 48 -26.81 -11.50 8.45
N TRP A 49 -26.67 -10.42 7.68
CA TRP A 49 -25.59 -9.46 7.89
C TRP A 49 -25.95 -8.48 9.00
N GLN A 50 -25.08 -8.38 9.99
CA GLN A 50 -25.19 -7.38 11.05
C GLN A 50 -23.86 -6.65 11.21
N LYS A 51 -23.90 -5.33 11.20
CA LYS A 51 -22.73 -4.49 11.48
C LYS A 51 -22.36 -4.62 12.95
N ILE A 52 -21.07 -4.84 13.21
CA ILE A 52 -20.55 -5.01 14.57
C ILE A 52 -19.84 -3.72 14.98
N ASP A 53 -20.50 -2.93 15.83
CA ASP A 53 -19.91 -1.71 16.39
C ASP A 53 -19.19 -2.00 17.71
N ILE A 54 -17.87 -1.84 17.70
CA ILE A 54 -17.04 -2.05 18.89
C ILE A 54 -16.84 -0.74 19.64
N LYS A 55 -17.24 -0.69 20.91
CA LYS A 55 -16.92 0.43 21.82
C LYS A 55 -15.41 0.58 21.98
N THR A 56 -14.92 1.82 22.09
CA THR A 56 -13.48 2.12 22.21
C THR A 56 -12.77 1.30 23.30
N ARG A 57 -13.37 1.16 24.48
CA ARG A 57 -12.83 0.34 25.57
C ARG A 57 -12.62 -1.12 25.16
N SER A 58 -13.61 -1.72 24.49
CA SER A 58 -13.54 -3.11 24.03
C SER A 58 -12.52 -3.27 22.90
N ARG A 59 -12.39 -2.28 22.01
CA ARG A 59 -11.35 -2.28 20.97
C ARG A 59 -9.95 -2.30 21.58
N TYR A 60 -9.67 -1.51 22.63
CA TYR A 60 -8.38 -1.54 23.32
C TYR A 60 -8.11 -2.90 23.97
N GLN A 61 -9.12 -3.50 24.61
CA GLN A 61 -8.96 -4.81 25.22
C GLN A 61 -8.69 -5.89 24.17
N LEU A 62 -9.47 -5.92 23.08
CA LEU A 62 -9.27 -6.86 21.97
C LEU A 62 -7.90 -6.67 21.32
N MET A 63 -7.45 -5.44 21.10
CA MET A 63 -6.13 -5.20 20.54
C MET A 63 -4.99 -5.78 21.41
N LYS A 64 -5.17 -5.82 22.74
CA LYS A 64 -4.21 -6.39 23.68
C LYS A 64 -4.29 -7.92 23.74
N ASP A 65 -5.50 -8.47 23.81
CA ASP A 65 -5.72 -9.88 24.12
C ASP A 65 -5.88 -10.75 22.88
N ASP A 66 -6.53 -10.24 21.83
CA ASP A 66 -6.78 -10.93 20.56
C ASP A 66 -6.96 -9.95 19.39
N GLN A 67 -5.83 -9.54 18.81
CA GLN A 67 -5.83 -8.64 17.66
C GLN A 67 -6.46 -9.26 16.41
N ARG A 68 -6.46 -10.60 16.28
CA ARG A 68 -7.04 -11.28 15.11
C ARG A 68 -8.56 -11.11 15.07
N ALA A 69 -9.20 -11.25 16.23
CA ALA A 69 -10.64 -10.99 16.35
C ALA A 69 -11.02 -9.57 15.89
N LEU A 70 -10.18 -8.56 16.18
CA LEU A 70 -10.43 -7.19 15.70
C LEU A 70 -10.38 -7.10 14.17
N VAL A 71 -9.37 -7.72 13.55
CA VAL A 71 -9.21 -7.74 12.09
C VAL A 71 -10.37 -8.47 11.42
N ASP A 72 -10.82 -9.59 11.99
CA ASP A 72 -11.94 -10.36 11.45
C ASP A 72 -13.26 -9.59 11.54
N ILE A 73 -13.48 -8.83 12.63
CA ILE A 73 -14.64 -7.95 12.76
C ILE A 73 -14.57 -6.81 11.73
N ASP A 74 -13.42 -6.18 11.55
CA ASP A 74 -13.26 -5.11 10.56
C ASP A 74 -13.46 -5.66 9.13
N ALA A 75 -12.96 -6.87 8.83
CA ALA A 75 -13.17 -7.56 7.55
C ALA A 75 -14.64 -7.93 7.31
N HIS A 76 -15.34 -8.41 8.34
CA HIS A 76 -16.79 -8.65 8.29
C HIS A 76 -17.55 -7.36 7.96
N ASN A 77 -17.23 -6.27 8.67
CA ASN A 77 -17.85 -4.97 8.45
C ASN A 77 -17.59 -4.41 7.03
N LEU A 78 -16.38 -4.65 6.49
CA LEU A 78 -16.02 -4.28 5.12
C LEU A 78 -16.79 -5.11 4.08
N ARG A 79 -16.92 -6.42 4.29
CA ARG A 79 -17.66 -7.29 3.36
C ARG A 79 -19.13 -6.87 3.25
N GLY A 80 -19.81 -6.62 4.37
CA GLY A 80 -21.20 -6.18 4.33
C GLY A 80 -21.37 -4.77 3.73
N ARG A 81 -20.38 -3.87 3.89
CA ARG A 81 -20.38 -2.59 3.16
C ARG A 81 -20.24 -2.82 1.64
N ASN A 82 -19.32 -3.67 1.22
CA ASN A 82 -19.10 -3.98 -0.21
C ASN A 82 -20.32 -4.66 -0.86
N LEU A 83 -21.16 -5.31 -0.05
CA LEU A 83 -22.44 -5.88 -0.45
C LEU A 83 -23.60 -4.86 -0.50
N GLY A 84 -23.38 -3.64 0.01
CA GLY A 84 -24.41 -2.60 0.09
C GLY A 84 -25.37 -2.76 1.29
N CYS A 85 -24.98 -3.52 2.31
CA CYS A 85 -25.83 -3.75 3.48
C CYS A 85 -25.85 -2.59 4.48
N TRP A 86 -24.85 -1.72 4.44
CA TRP A 86 -24.78 -0.49 5.21
C TRP A 86 -23.81 0.51 4.58
N GLU A 87 -23.96 1.76 4.99
CA GLU A 87 -23.08 2.88 4.65
C GLU A 87 -21.92 3.00 5.67
#